data_AF-A0A512A9D3-F1
#
_entry.id   AF-A0A512A9D3-F1
#
_cell.length_a   1.000
_cell.length_b   1.000
_cell.length_c   1.000
_cell.angle_alpha   90.00
_cell.angle_beta   90.00
_cell.angle_gamma   90.00
#
_symmetry.space_group_name_H-M   'P 1'
#
loop_
_entity.id
_entity.type
_entity.pdbx_description
1 polymer ?
#
loop_
_entity_poly.entity_id
_entity_poly.type
_entity_poly.pdbx_seq_one_letter_code
_entity_poly.pdbx_strand_id
1 'polypeptide(L)'
;MAVKKFYAVAKTKDGHKRVVNAFEALKLADDNPWNYPTDKANGVFYDLETELKVSPSHGRTNPKTKKRGQAFFRYFTGEASPLKEQAGSFAYTPELIAFLSAFEAIQKFQIQEDETATMIFPERIAKLQRINFPEGGYSILKFYMKLEETYPYSAYYRFNGVLAIEFYVSGKPSRLKRAELARKGIPLFEAKAFFPKWIQDSFPDEFETPKELAKIAEEIRVTYQERDYKLLGRFKKAHLITPDNERKYHTLKTYEEQCQELEAEIKRLEACFSQKDARVNQLREEIKQAEIRLRHYCEKEEYYKKLEKDNELLKQEKAQLRTERQQLTEQSRHLREERDAAQEETKSLRSRSFWQRLFNK
;
A
#
# COMPACT_ATOMS: atom_id res chain seq x y z
N MET A 1 30.78 -40.11 -9.60
CA MET A 1 31.02 -38.86 -8.83
C MET A 1 30.42 -39.01 -7.45
N ALA A 2 31.10 -38.56 -6.38
CA ALA A 2 30.49 -38.55 -5.05
C ALA A 2 29.47 -37.41 -4.98
N VAL A 3 28.22 -37.72 -4.65
CA VAL A 3 27.16 -36.72 -4.55
C VAL A 3 27.44 -35.87 -3.29
N LYS A 4 27.84 -34.61 -3.47
CA LYS A 4 28.00 -33.65 -2.37
C LYS A 4 26.62 -33.23 -1.89
N LYS A 5 26.26 -33.60 -0.66
CA LYS A 5 24.99 -33.21 -0.01
C LYS A 5 25.27 -32.09 1.00
N PHE A 6 24.43 -31.05 1.07
CA PHE A 6 24.62 -29.97 2.04
C PHE A 6 23.79 -30.12 3.32
N TYR A 7 22.66 -30.83 3.26
CA TYR A 7 21.80 -31.11 4.42
C TYR A 7 21.70 -32.61 4.71
N ALA A 8 21.48 -32.94 5.99
CA ALA A 8 21.22 -34.28 6.49
C ALA A 8 20.22 -34.23 7.65
N VAL A 9 19.70 -35.39 8.07
CA VAL A 9 18.94 -35.54 9.32
C VAL A 9 19.90 -35.95 10.43
N ALA A 10 20.04 -35.13 11.46
CA ALA A 10 20.63 -35.54 12.73
C ALA A 10 19.57 -36.27 13.55
N LYS A 11 19.84 -37.52 13.96
CA LYS A 11 18.99 -38.33 14.84
C LYS A 11 19.76 -38.62 16.12
N THR A 12 19.45 -37.91 17.21
CA THR A 12 20.12 -38.14 18.49
C THR A 12 19.72 -39.49 19.09
N LYS A 13 20.49 -39.99 20.05
CA LYS A 13 20.19 -41.25 20.76
C LYS A 13 18.82 -41.24 21.43
N ASP A 14 18.39 -40.07 21.91
CA ASP A 14 17.08 -39.86 22.54
C ASP A 14 15.92 -39.80 21.52
N GLY A 15 16.19 -40.06 20.23
CA GLY A 15 15.18 -40.16 19.19
C GLY A 15 14.78 -38.82 18.54
N HIS A 16 15.31 -37.69 19.00
CA HIS A 16 15.06 -36.39 18.38
C HIS A 16 15.67 -36.33 16.99
N LYS A 17 14.87 -35.86 16.02
CA LYS A 17 15.26 -35.72 14.62
C LYS A 17 15.19 -34.24 14.22
N ARG A 18 16.25 -33.74 13.59
CA ARG A 18 16.24 -32.41 12.96
C ARG A 18 17.08 -32.40 11.69
N VAL A 19 16.68 -31.54 10.74
CA VAL A 19 17.48 -31.28 9.55
C VAL A 19 18.58 -30.30 9.92
N VAL A 20 19.83 -30.64 9.60
CA VAL A 20 21.01 -29.81 9.83
C VAL A 20 21.77 -29.59 8.52
N ASN A 21 22.36 -28.41 8.36
CA ASN A 21 23.33 -28.21 7.28
C ASN A 21 24.72 -28.74 7.66
N ALA A 22 25.61 -28.83 6.68
CA ALA A 22 26.95 -29.37 6.88
C ALA A 22 27.81 -28.52 7.84
N PHE A 23 27.63 -27.19 7.88
CA PHE A 23 28.34 -26.33 8.84
C PHE A 23 27.89 -26.60 10.28
N GLU A 24 26.58 -26.66 10.51
CA GLU A 24 25.98 -27.01 11.80
C GLU A 24 26.43 -28.39 12.25
N ALA A 25 26.44 -29.38 11.35
CA ALA A 25 26.84 -30.74 11.69
C ALA A 25 28.32 -30.85 12.09
N LEU A 26 29.21 -30.14 11.39
CA LEU A 26 30.62 -30.04 11.79
C LEU A 26 30.74 -29.44 13.19
N LYS A 27 30.06 -28.31 13.43
CA LYS A 27 30.06 -27.66 14.75
C LYS A 27 29.52 -28.57 15.85
N LEU A 28 28.42 -29.28 15.60
CA LEU A 28 27.84 -30.22 16.57
C LEU A 28 28.79 -31.38 16.89
N ALA A 29 29.48 -31.91 15.88
CA ALA A 29 30.46 -32.97 16.06
C ALA A 29 31.69 -32.49 16.83
N ASP A 30 32.14 -31.26 16.61
CA ASP A 30 33.29 -30.67 17.31
C ASP A 30 32.93 -30.27 18.76
N ASP A 31 31.79 -29.60 18.96
CA ASP A 31 31.36 -29.09 20.26
C ASP A 31 30.83 -30.21 21.19
N ASN A 32 30.22 -31.25 20.62
CA ASN A 32 29.62 -32.35 21.39
C ASN A 32 29.74 -33.73 20.69
N PRO A 33 30.96 -34.28 20.60
CA PRO A 33 31.22 -35.53 19.87
C PRO A 33 30.52 -36.76 20.46
N TRP A 34 30.20 -36.75 21.76
CA TRP A 34 29.51 -37.85 22.43
C TRP A 34 28.04 -37.98 22.00
N ASN A 35 27.39 -36.85 21.77
CA ASN A 35 26.00 -36.79 21.31
C ASN A 35 25.90 -36.76 19.77
N TYR A 36 26.95 -36.31 19.09
CA TYR A 36 27.03 -36.23 17.63
C TYR A 36 28.24 -36.97 17.05
N PRO A 37 28.37 -38.29 17.29
CA PRO A 37 29.44 -39.09 16.71
C PRO A 37 29.35 -39.09 15.17
N THR A 38 30.50 -39.14 14.52
CA THR A 38 30.65 -39.05 13.06
C THR A 38 31.22 -40.33 12.42
N ASP A 39 31.44 -41.38 13.21
CA ASP A 39 31.90 -42.68 12.76
C ASP A 39 30.75 -43.53 12.18
N LYS A 40 31.11 -44.59 11.44
CA LYS A 40 30.13 -45.43 10.73
C LYS A 40 29.21 -46.21 11.69
N ALA A 41 29.75 -46.68 12.81
CA ALA A 41 29.02 -47.55 13.73
C ALA A 41 28.02 -46.74 14.56
N ASN A 42 28.44 -45.61 15.11
CA ASN A 42 27.63 -44.81 16.03
C ASN A 42 27.05 -43.53 15.43
N GLY A 43 27.41 -43.21 14.18
CA GLY A 43 27.04 -41.98 13.50
C GLY A 43 25.55 -41.64 13.55
N VAL A 44 25.27 -40.35 13.83
CA VAL A 44 23.90 -39.85 14.02
C VAL A 44 23.36 -39.04 12.84
N PHE A 45 24.16 -38.82 11.80
CA PHE A 45 23.73 -38.09 10.61
C PHE A 45 23.33 -39.06 9.50
N TYR A 46 22.17 -38.79 8.90
CA TYR A 46 21.55 -39.64 7.89
C TYR A 46 21.17 -38.81 6.67
N ASP A 47 21.43 -39.36 5.48
CA ASP A 47 20.99 -38.76 4.23
C ASP A 47 19.45 -38.68 4.17
N LEU A 48 18.94 -37.53 3.70
CA LEU A 48 17.50 -37.25 3.61
C LEU A 48 16.77 -38.20 2.64
N GLU A 49 17.46 -38.61 1.57
CA GLU A 49 16.87 -39.44 0.53
C GLU A 49 16.98 -40.93 0.85
N THR A 50 18.21 -41.39 1.07
CA THR A 50 18.50 -42.82 1.21
C THR A 50 18.40 -43.34 2.63
N GLU A 51 18.31 -42.45 3.63
CA GLU A 51 18.40 -42.78 5.06
C GLU A 51 19.68 -43.52 5.47
N LEU A 52 20.70 -43.58 4.59
CA LEU A 52 22.02 -44.12 4.92
C LEU A 52 22.80 -43.15 5.82
N LYS A 53 23.71 -43.71 6.62
CA LYS A 53 24.58 -42.91 7.48
C LYS A 53 25.56 -42.09 6.64
N VAL A 54 25.76 -40.85 7.04
CA VAL A 54 26.69 -39.93 6.41
C VAL A 54 27.56 -39.27 7.48
N SER A 55 28.72 -38.77 7.06
CA SER A 55 29.65 -38.05 7.92
C SER A 55 29.83 -36.64 7.38
N PRO A 56 29.74 -35.59 8.22
CA PRO A 56 30.05 -34.24 7.80
C PRO A 56 31.53 -34.12 7.47
N SER A 57 31.86 -33.40 6.41
CA SER A 57 33.21 -33.22 5.94
C SER A 57 33.47 -31.76 5.61
N HIS A 58 34.63 -31.30 6.03
CA HIS A 58 35.16 -30.04 5.57
C HIS A 58 35.40 -30.08 4.06
N GLY A 59 35.01 -29.02 3.35
CA GLY A 59 35.32 -28.90 1.93
C GLY A 59 36.82 -28.93 1.67
N ARG A 60 37.20 -29.47 0.51
CA ARG A 60 38.61 -29.53 0.12
C ARG A 60 39.14 -28.14 -0.13
N THR A 61 40.32 -27.84 0.41
CA THR A 61 41.03 -26.61 0.08
C THR A 61 41.55 -26.70 -1.35
N ASN A 62 41.19 -25.72 -2.18
CA ASN A 62 41.75 -25.61 -3.52
C ASN A 62 43.22 -25.20 -3.40
N PRO A 63 44.17 -26.00 -3.91
CA PRO A 63 45.59 -25.72 -3.75
C PRO A 63 46.04 -24.43 -4.45
N LYS A 64 45.35 -24.01 -5.53
CA LYS A 64 45.66 -22.81 -6.31
C LYS A 64 45.16 -21.54 -5.64
N THR A 65 43.90 -21.52 -5.21
CA THR A 65 43.28 -20.32 -4.62
C THR A 65 43.44 -20.25 -3.10
N LYS A 66 43.91 -21.32 -2.46
CA LYS A 66 43.95 -21.52 -1.00
C LYS A 66 42.60 -21.40 -0.29
N LYS A 67 41.51 -21.23 -1.04
CA LYS A 67 40.14 -21.17 -0.54
C LYS A 67 39.65 -22.55 -0.14
N ARG A 68 38.92 -22.62 0.96
CA ARG A 68 38.28 -23.86 1.42
C ARG A 68 36.96 -24.02 0.67
N GLY A 69 36.74 -25.20 0.06
CA GLY A 69 35.45 -25.50 -0.55
C GLY A 69 34.33 -25.60 0.48
N GLN A 70 33.09 -25.65 -0.01
CA GLN A 70 31.90 -25.79 0.82
C GLN A 70 31.90 -27.09 1.63
N ALA A 71 31.47 -27.02 2.88
CA ALA A 71 31.25 -28.19 3.72
C ALA A 71 30.14 -29.09 3.15
N PHE A 72 30.28 -30.41 3.27
CA PHE A 72 29.32 -31.36 2.70
C PHE A 72 29.25 -32.64 3.50
N PHE A 73 28.18 -33.41 3.33
CA PHE A 73 28.06 -34.77 3.83
C PHE A 73 28.56 -35.77 2.78
N ARG A 74 29.26 -36.80 3.26
CA ARG A 74 29.73 -37.94 2.47
C ARG A 74 29.26 -39.26 3.07
N TYR A 75 29.02 -40.25 2.22
CA TYR A 75 28.83 -41.64 2.67
C TYR A 75 30.17 -42.22 3.16
N PHE A 76 30.09 -43.23 4.02
CA PHE A 76 31.26 -43.97 4.47
C PHE A 76 31.84 -44.85 3.35
N THR A 77 33.15 -45.10 3.40
CA THR A 77 33.82 -46.00 2.47
C THR A 77 33.14 -47.38 2.48
N GLY A 78 32.89 -47.92 1.28
CA GLY A 78 32.20 -49.20 1.10
C GLY A 78 30.67 -49.13 1.14
N GLU A 79 30.06 -47.99 1.49
CA GLU A 79 28.62 -47.77 1.29
C GLU A 79 28.36 -47.21 -0.11
N ALA A 80 27.81 -48.04 -0.99
CA ALA A 80 27.32 -47.56 -2.28
C ALA A 80 25.99 -46.83 -2.07
N SER A 81 25.91 -45.56 -2.46
CA SER A 81 24.64 -44.85 -2.50
C SER A 81 23.70 -45.58 -3.47
N PRO A 82 22.45 -45.90 -3.07
CA PRO A 82 21.40 -46.37 -3.98
C PRO A 82 21.17 -45.41 -5.16
N LEU A 83 21.62 -44.16 -5.02
CA LEU A 83 21.50 -43.10 -6.02
C LEU A 83 22.78 -42.89 -6.84
N LYS A 84 23.76 -43.81 -6.79
CA LYS A 84 25.07 -43.63 -7.47
C LYS A 84 24.95 -43.41 -8.99
N GLU A 85 23.85 -43.85 -9.60
CA GLU A 85 23.53 -43.69 -11.02
C GLU A 85 22.20 -42.93 -11.26
N GLN A 86 21.56 -42.46 -10.19
CA GLN A 86 20.34 -41.66 -10.26
C GLN A 86 20.64 -40.21 -9.90
N ALA A 87 20.04 -39.27 -10.63
CA ALA A 87 20.06 -37.89 -10.19
C ALA A 87 19.33 -37.80 -8.84
N GLY A 88 19.94 -37.15 -7.84
CA GLY A 88 19.25 -36.86 -6.59
C GLY A 88 18.00 -36.00 -6.84
N SER A 89 17.07 -36.00 -5.89
CA SER A 89 15.77 -35.30 -6.00
C SER A 89 15.91 -33.81 -6.28
N PHE A 90 17.04 -33.20 -5.90
CA PHE A 90 17.39 -31.81 -6.21
C PHE A 90 18.89 -31.57 -6.03
N ALA A 91 19.40 -30.52 -6.70
CA ALA A 91 20.76 -30.01 -6.53
C ALA A 91 20.82 -28.95 -5.42
N TYR A 92 21.88 -28.98 -4.61
CA TYR A 92 22.16 -27.98 -3.58
C TYR A 92 22.91 -26.79 -4.18
N THR A 93 22.21 -25.95 -4.94
CA THR A 93 22.80 -24.69 -5.43
C THR A 93 22.90 -23.67 -4.30
N PRO A 94 23.82 -22.68 -4.38
CA PRO A 94 23.90 -21.60 -3.40
C PRO A 94 22.55 -20.91 -3.16
N GLU A 95 21.78 -20.66 -4.21
CA GLU A 95 20.45 -20.04 -4.15
C GLU A 95 19.48 -20.87 -3.30
N LEU A 96 19.43 -22.19 -3.54
CA LEU A 96 18.55 -23.07 -2.78
C LEU A 96 18.98 -23.14 -1.32
N ILE A 97 20.28 -23.23 -1.05
CA ILE A 97 20.81 -23.27 0.32
C ILE A 97 20.42 -21.98 1.07
N ALA A 98 20.63 -20.82 0.46
CA ALA A 98 20.28 -19.54 1.07
C ALA A 98 18.77 -19.38 1.29
N PHE A 99 17.94 -19.79 0.31
CA PHE A 99 16.49 -19.83 0.49
C PHE A 99 16.07 -20.73 1.65
N LEU A 100 16.63 -21.94 1.72
CA LEU A 100 16.34 -22.90 2.79
C LEU A 100 16.70 -22.35 4.17
N SER A 101 17.82 -21.63 4.27
CA SER A 101 18.25 -20.96 5.50
C SER A 101 17.40 -19.72 5.84
N ALA A 102 17.02 -18.90 4.86
CA ALA A 102 16.25 -17.69 5.08
C ALA A 102 14.81 -18.00 5.54
N PHE A 103 14.15 -18.92 4.84
CA PHE A 103 12.73 -19.27 5.07
C PHE A 103 12.54 -20.21 6.26
N GLU A 104 13.58 -20.75 6.86
CA GLU A 104 13.47 -21.54 8.10
C GLU A 104 12.92 -20.72 9.27
N ALA A 105 13.21 -19.42 9.30
CA ALA A 105 12.83 -18.51 10.38
C ALA A 105 12.03 -17.29 9.88
N ILE A 106 11.35 -17.41 8.74
CA ILE A 106 10.50 -16.34 8.20
C ILE A 106 9.17 -16.28 8.96
N GLN A 107 8.73 -15.08 9.33
CA GLN A 107 7.52 -14.90 10.16
C GLN A 107 6.28 -14.59 9.31
N LYS A 108 6.48 -13.89 8.18
CA LYS A 108 5.43 -13.58 7.22
C LYS A 108 6.05 -13.37 5.85
N PHE A 109 5.31 -13.64 4.80
CA PHE A 109 5.71 -13.33 3.42
C PHE A 109 4.50 -13.38 2.51
N GLN A 110 4.61 -12.76 1.33
CA GLN A 110 3.57 -12.84 0.31
C GLN A 110 3.92 -13.89 -0.74
N ILE A 111 2.94 -14.72 -1.09
CA ILE A 111 2.95 -15.46 -2.35
C ILE A 111 2.09 -14.74 -3.37
N GLN A 112 2.45 -14.83 -4.64
CA GLN A 112 1.65 -14.29 -5.73
C GLN A 112 1.49 -15.32 -6.85
N GLU A 113 0.24 -15.59 -7.21
CA GLU A 113 -0.16 -16.32 -8.39
C GLU A 113 -0.96 -15.38 -9.30
N ASP A 114 -0.43 -15.13 -10.50
CA ASP A 114 -0.96 -14.17 -11.46
C ASP A 114 -1.19 -12.78 -10.80
N GLU A 115 -2.43 -12.32 -10.68
CA GLU A 115 -2.76 -11.03 -10.03
C GLU A 115 -3.15 -11.17 -8.55
N THR A 116 -3.28 -12.42 -8.05
CA THR A 116 -3.70 -12.67 -6.68
C THR A 116 -2.48 -12.79 -5.77
N ALA A 117 -2.36 -11.86 -4.81
CA ALA A 117 -1.40 -11.95 -3.72
C ALA A 117 -2.07 -12.52 -2.47
N THR A 118 -1.33 -13.35 -1.73
CA THR A 118 -1.77 -13.87 -0.44
C THR A 118 -0.62 -13.73 0.55
N MET A 119 -0.87 -13.02 1.65
CA MET A 119 0.04 -12.98 2.79
C MET A 119 -0.07 -14.30 3.55
N ILE A 120 1.07 -14.87 3.91
CA ILE A 120 1.20 -16.14 4.61
C ILE A 120 1.85 -15.89 5.97
N PHE A 121 1.24 -16.42 7.02
CA PHE A 121 1.76 -16.39 8.39
C PHE A 121 1.99 -17.84 8.85
N PRO A 122 3.24 -18.35 8.82
CA PRO A 122 3.53 -19.70 9.24
C PRO A 122 3.51 -19.86 10.77
N GLU A 123 2.74 -20.82 11.28
CA GLU A 123 2.84 -21.28 12.67
C GLU A 123 4.12 -22.11 12.88
N ARG A 124 4.40 -23.01 11.92
CA ARG A 124 5.54 -23.90 11.97
C ARG A 124 6.06 -24.20 10.58
N ILE A 125 7.38 -24.14 10.44
CA ILE A 125 8.08 -24.41 9.18
C ILE A 125 8.94 -25.67 9.32
N ALA A 126 8.74 -26.62 8.41
CA ALA A 126 9.60 -27.80 8.27
C ALA A 126 10.31 -27.75 6.91
N LYS A 127 11.61 -27.45 6.92
CA LYS A 127 12.45 -27.51 5.71
C LYS A 127 12.82 -28.95 5.39
N LEU A 128 12.93 -29.29 4.10
CA LEU A 128 13.33 -30.61 3.61
C LEU A 128 12.50 -31.76 4.22
N GLN A 129 11.20 -31.54 4.39
CA GLN A 129 10.29 -32.49 5.01
C GLN A 129 10.02 -33.68 4.09
N ARG A 130 10.27 -34.90 4.60
CA ARG A 130 9.89 -36.14 3.93
C ARG A 130 8.41 -36.43 4.15
N ILE A 131 7.67 -36.66 3.06
CA ILE A 131 6.26 -37.07 3.04
C ILE A 131 6.17 -38.45 2.39
N ASN A 132 5.78 -39.46 3.15
CA ASN A 132 5.63 -40.85 2.67
C ASN A 132 4.22 -41.07 2.13
N PHE A 133 4.05 -41.68 0.96
CA PHE A 133 2.73 -41.90 0.35
C PHE A 133 2.14 -43.29 0.68
N PRO A 134 0.80 -43.45 0.73
CA PRO A 134 0.16 -44.70 1.11
C PRO A 134 0.52 -45.89 0.21
N GLU A 135 0.65 -45.65 -1.09
CA GLU A 135 1.00 -46.68 -2.10
C GLU A 135 2.50 -47.02 -2.13
N GLY A 136 3.26 -46.54 -1.15
CA GLY A 136 4.71 -46.62 -1.13
C GLY A 136 5.37 -45.42 -1.82
N GLY A 137 6.65 -45.21 -1.50
CA GLY A 137 7.41 -44.06 -1.98
C GLY A 137 7.29 -42.80 -1.11
N TYR A 138 8.04 -41.77 -1.48
CA TYR A 138 8.12 -40.54 -0.73
C TYR A 138 8.40 -39.33 -1.63
N SER A 139 8.17 -38.15 -1.09
CA SER A 139 8.69 -36.89 -1.63
C SER A 139 9.34 -36.08 -0.53
N ILE A 140 10.46 -35.44 -0.85
CA ILE A 140 11.05 -34.42 0.01
C ILE A 140 10.54 -33.07 -0.47
N LEU A 141 9.91 -32.32 0.43
CA LEU A 141 9.44 -30.97 0.21
C LEU A 141 10.49 -29.98 0.68
N LYS A 142 10.79 -28.95 -0.12
CA LYS A 142 11.71 -27.89 0.30
C LYS A 142 11.21 -27.18 1.56
N PHE A 143 9.93 -26.83 1.56
CA PHE A 143 9.23 -26.43 2.77
C PHE A 143 7.85 -27.07 2.86
N TYR A 144 7.50 -27.45 4.08
CA TYR A 144 6.16 -27.80 4.51
C TYR A 144 5.82 -26.91 5.71
N MET A 145 4.79 -26.08 5.56
CA MET A 145 4.39 -25.09 6.56
C MET A 145 3.03 -25.46 7.11
N LYS A 146 2.90 -25.43 8.43
CA LYS A 146 1.59 -25.22 9.07
C LYS A 146 1.36 -23.72 9.13
N LEU A 147 0.16 -23.31 8.77
CA LEU A 147 -0.23 -21.91 8.74
C LEU A 147 -0.91 -21.56 10.06
N GLU A 148 -0.62 -20.37 10.56
CA GLU A 148 -1.39 -19.73 11.61
C GLU A 148 -2.60 -19.03 10.97
N GLU A 149 -2.33 -18.20 9.95
CA GLU A 149 -3.35 -17.48 9.20
C GLU A 149 -2.85 -17.08 7.80
N THR A 150 -3.75 -16.48 7.01
CA THR A 150 -3.44 -15.88 5.72
C THR A 150 -4.19 -14.56 5.55
N TYR A 151 -3.76 -13.72 4.62
CA TYR A 151 -4.57 -12.60 4.13
C TYR A 151 -4.65 -12.63 2.59
N PRO A 152 -5.84 -12.79 1.98
CA PRO A 152 -7.16 -12.94 2.62
C PRO A 152 -7.24 -14.18 3.52
N TYR A 153 -8.05 -14.11 4.58
CA TYR A 153 -8.23 -15.17 5.58
C TYR A 153 -8.86 -16.43 4.99
N SER A 154 -9.69 -16.30 3.96
CA SER A 154 -10.29 -17.45 3.26
C SER A 154 -9.22 -18.39 2.68
N ALA A 155 -8.07 -17.86 2.26
CA ALA A 155 -7.00 -18.66 1.67
C ALA A 155 -6.45 -19.74 2.64
N TYR A 156 -6.47 -19.50 3.95
CA TYR A 156 -6.11 -20.48 4.97
C TYR A 156 -6.90 -21.77 4.81
N TYR A 157 -8.24 -21.64 4.71
CA TYR A 157 -9.13 -22.78 4.54
C TYR A 157 -8.99 -23.40 3.17
N ARG A 158 -8.83 -22.58 2.12
CA ARG A 158 -8.51 -23.10 0.78
C ARG A 158 -7.26 -23.96 0.80
N PHE A 159 -6.28 -23.65 1.64
CA PHE A 159 -5.03 -24.40 1.78
C PHE A 159 -5.07 -25.52 2.83
N ASN A 160 -6.21 -25.79 3.45
CA ASN A 160 -6.33 -26.71 4.58
C ASN A 160 -5.39 -26.40 5.76
N GLY A 161 -5.05 -25.12 5.98
CA GLY A 161 -4.14 -24.69 7.04
C GLY A 161 -2.68 -25.14 6.84
N VAL A 162 -2.30 -25.62 5.64
CA VAL A 162 -0.94 -26.05 5.34
C VAL A 162 -0.48 -25.56 3.97
N LEU A 163 0.82 -25.33 3.79
CA LEU A 163 1.38 -24.93 2.50
C LEU A 163 2.70 -25.64 2.24
N ALA A 164 2.82 -26.30 1.10
CA ALA A 164 4.10 -26.79 0.61
C ALA A 164 4.67 -25.83 -0.44
N ILE A 165 5.97 -25.54 -0.34
CA ILE A 165 6.67 -24.70 -1.31
C ILE A 165 7.79 -25.50 -1.97
N GLU A 166 7.82 -25.45 -3.30
CA GLU A 166 8.91 -25.97 -4.11
C GLU A 166 9.55 -24.86 -4.93
N PHE A 167 10.76 -24.47 -4.52
CA PHE A 167 11.62 -23.61 -5.31
C PHE A 167 12.25 -24.41 -6.45
N TYR A 168 12.17 -24.00 -7.70
CA TYR A 168 12.93 -24.66 -8.76
C TYR A 168 13.96 -23.70 -9.37
N VAL A 169 15.22 -24.13 -9.39
CA VAL A 169 16.32 -23.46 -10.11
C VAL A 169 16.47 -24.11 -11.49
N SER A 170 16.57 -25.45 -11.53
CA SER A 170 16.81 -26.22 -12.77
C SER A 170 15.72 -27.24 -13.12
N GLY A 171 14.86 -27.64 -12.17
CA GLY A 171 13.87 -28.70 -12.39
C GLY A 171 12.57 -28.49 -11.62
N LYS A 172 11.44 -28.63 -12.31
CA LYS A 172 10.10 -28.53 -11.72
C LYS A 172 9.71 -29.85 -11.02
N PRO A 173 8.83 -29.81 -10.01
CA PRO A 173 8.24 -31.02 -9.42
C PRO A 173 7.65 -31.96 -10.48
N SER A 174 7.81 -33.27 -10.25
CA SER A 174 7.26 -34.30 -11.13
C SER A 174 5.72 -34.32 -11.09
N ARG A 175 5.11 -34.86 -12.15
CA ARG A 175 3.64 -35.04 -12.21
C ARG A 175 3.13 -35.92 -11.07
N LEU A 176 3.87 -36.98 -10.74
CA LEU A 176 3.53 -37.89 -9.64
C LEU A 176 3.53 -37.16 -8.29
N LYS A 177 4.58 -36.40 -7.99
CA LYS A 177 4.66 -35.60 -6.75
C LYS A 177 3.48 -34.65 -6.60
N ARG A 178 3.09 -33.94 -7.67
CA ARG A 178 1.91 -33.06 -7.67
C ARG A 178 0.63 -33.83 -7.35
N ALA A 179 0.41 -34.97 -8.01
CA ALA A 179 -0.81 -35.76 -7.84
C ALA A 179 -0.92 -36.33 -6.42
N GLU A 180 0.16 -36.88 -5.88
CA GLU A 180 0.19 -37.46 -4.54
C GLU A 180 -0.03 -36.41 -3.44
N LEU A 181 0.59 -35.24 -3.54
CA LEU A 181 0.38 -34.13 -2.60
C LEU A 181 -1.06 -33.59 -2.69
N ALA A 182 -1.57 -33.44 -3.91
CA ALA A 182 -2.94 -33.02 -4.15
C ALA A 182 -3.97 -33.98 -3.52
N ARG A 183 -3.79 -35.29 -3.67
CA ARG A 183 -4.65 -36.32 -3.03
C ARG A 183 -4.63 -36.24 -1.52
N LYS A 184 -3.48 -35.89 -0.94
CA LYS A 184 -3.32 -35.66 0.51
C LYS A 184 -3.87 -34.33 1.00
N GLY A 185 -4.39 -33.48 0.12
CA GLY A 185 -4.88 -32.16 0.47
C GLY A 185 -3.76 -31.17 0.82
N ILE A 186 -2.53 -31.41 0.36
CA ILE A 186 -1.39 -30.51 0.56
C ILE A 186 -1.24 -29.64 -0.70
N PRO A 187 -1.56 -28.33 -0.65
CA PRO A 187 -1.32 -27.43 -1.77
C PRO A 187 0.18 -27.28 -2.00
N LEU A 188 0.60 -27.43 -3.26
CA LEU A 188 1.98 -27.25 -3.67
C LEU A 188 2.16 -25.97 -4.47
N PHE A 189 2.78 -24.97 -3.86
CA PHE A 189 3.18 -23.73 -4.52
C PHE A 189 4.55 -23.90 -5.16
N GLU A 190 4.59 -23.86 -6.49
CA GLU A 190 5.82 -23.97 -7.26
C GLU A 190 6.34 -22.58 -7.60
N ALA A 191 7.44 -22.20 -6.98
CA ALA A 191 8.04 -20.88 -7.15
C ALA A 191 9.39 -20.98 -7.86
N LYS A 192 9.70 -20.02 -8.72
CA LYS A 192 11.09 -19.85 -9.17
C LYS A 192 11.84 -19.11 -8.06
N ALA A 193 13.00 -19.61 -7.68
CA ALA A 193 13.92 -18.87 -6.82
C ALA A 193 14.39 -17.61 -7.57
N PHE A 194 13.71 -16.48 -7.35
CA PHE A 194 14.10 -15.19 -7.91
C PHE A 194 14.50 -14.26 -6.79
N PHE A 195 15.64 -13.61 -6.96
CA PHE A 195 16.15 -12.63 -6.03
C PHE A 195 16.26 -11.27 -6.72
N PRO A 196 16.11 -10.18 -5.96
CA PRO A 196 16.54 -8.89 -6.44
C PRO A 196 18.02 -8.92 -6.84
N LYS A 197 18.38 -8.11 -7.84
CA LYS A 197 19.72 -8.12 -8.45
C LYS A 197 20.85 -7.94 -7.42
N TRP A 198 20.68 -7.07 -6.42
CA TRP A 198 21.71 -6.84 -5.40
C TRP A 198 21.98 -8.06 -4.51
N ILE A 199 20.98 -8.92 -4.29
CA ILE A 199 21.18 -10.19 -3.57
C ILE A 199 21.81 -11.19 -4.54
N GLN A 200 21.30 -11.28 -5.78
CA GLN A 200 21.82 -12.19 -6.79
C GLN A 200 23.32 -11.98 -7.04
N ASP A 201 23.76 -10.73 -7.15
CA ASP A 201 25.16 -10.35 -7.38
C ASP A 201 26.06 -10.64 -6.17
N SER A 202 25.48 -10.91 -4.99
CA SER A 202 26.21 -11.26 -3.76
C SER A 202 26.43 -12.76 -3.57
N PHE A 203 25.84 -13.62 -4.42
CA PHE A 203 25.96 -15.06 -4.26
C PHE A 203 27.35 -15.58 -4.65
N PRO A 204 28.01 -16.36 -3.79
CA PRO A 204 29.23 -17.08 -4.15
C PRO A 204 28.89 -18.36 -4.93
N ASP A 205 29.88 -18.91 -5.66
CA ASP A 205 29.76 -20.23 -6.31
C ASP A 205 29.56 -21.37 -5.28
N GLU A 206 30.18 -21.23 -4.11
CA GLU A 206 30.12 -22.15 -2.97
C GLU A 206 30.24 -21.32 -1.68
N PHE A 207 29.43 -21.59 -0.66
CA PHE A 207 29.58 -20.91 0.64
C PHE A 207 30.83 -21.40 1.35
N GLU A 208 31.73 -20.48 1.72
CA GLU A 208 32.98 -20.82 2.41
C GLU A 208 32.77 -20.94 3.92
N THR A 209 31.85 -20.14 4.49
CA THR A 209 31.63 -20.06 5.93
C THR A 209 30.16 -19.98 6.32
N PRO A 210 29.79 -20.41 7.55
CA PRO A 210 28.43 -20.24 8.05
C PRO A 210 28.03 -18.76 8.22
N LYS A 211 28.99 -17.86 8.49
CA LYS A 211 28.74 -16.42 8.64
C LYS A 211 28.28 -15.78 7.33
N GLU A 212 28.90 -16.18 6.22
CA GLU A 212 28.52 -15.74 4.87
C GLU A 212 27.10 -16.18 4.51
N LEU A 213 26.77 -17.46 4.73
CA LEU A 213 25.42 -17.99 4.54
C LEU A 213 24.40 -17.24 5.40
N ALA A 214 24.69 -17.03 6.68
CA ALA A 214 23.79 -16.32 7.59
C ALA A 214 23.52 -14.88 7.11
N LYS A 215 24.54 -14.16 6.63
CA LYS A 215 24.39 -12.79 6.11
C LYS A 215 23.46 -12.73 4.90
N ILE A 216 23.64 -13.63 3.92
CA ILE A 216 22.80 -13.65 2.71
C ILE A 216 21.38 -14.12 3.05
N ALA A 217 21.24 -15.14 3.91
CA ALA A 217 19.95 -15.61 4.38
C ALA A 217 19.15 -14.52 5.12
N GLU A 218 19.83 -13.69 5.92
CA GLU A 218 19.20 -12.54 6.59
C GLU A 218 18.64 -11.53 5.59
N GLU A 219 19.44 -11.11 4.60
CA GLU A 219 18.99 -10.14 3.59
C GLU A 219 17.82 -10.67 2.76
N ILE A 220 17.82 -11.97 2.43
CA ILE A 220 16.69 -12.63 1.77
C ILE A 220 15.46 -12.58 2.67
N ARG A 221 15.60 -12.95 3.96
CA ARG A 221 14.48 -12.96 4.91
C ARG A 221 13.87 -11.57 5.05
N VAL A 222 14.69 -10.55 5.31
CA VAL A 222 14.24 -9.15 5.42
C VAL A 222 13.54 -8.70 4.14
N THR A 223 14.06 -9.08 2.97
CA THR A 223 13.45 -8.72 1.69
C THR A 223 12.03 -9.26 1.56
N TYR A 224 11.83 -10.56 1.81
CA TYR A 224 10.51 -11.19 1.69
C TYR A 224 9.56 -10.86 2.84
N GLN A 225 10.08 -10.52 4.01
CA GLN A 225 9.27 -10.24 5.20
C GLN A 225 8.85 -8.77 5.31
N GLU A 226 9.74 -7.82 4.97
CA GLU A 226 9.55 -6.40 5.29
C GLU A 226 9.44 -5.49 4.05
N ARG A 227 9.89 -5.91 2.86
CA ARG A 227 10.00 -5.03 1.67
C ARG A 227 8.90 -5.25 0.61
N ASP A 228 7.72 -5.74 1.01
CA ASP A 228 6.58 -6.09 0.12
C ASP A 228 6.99 -6.97 -1.08
N TYR A 229 8.04 -7.77 -0.90
CA TYR A 229 8.58 -8.61 -1.96
C TYR A 229 7.78 -9.92 -2.05
N LYS A 230 7.29 -10.22 -3.25
CA LYS A 230 6.35 -11.31 -3.48
C LYS A 230 7.05 -12.53 -4.03
N LEU A 231 6.81 -13.68 -3.41
CA LEU A 231 7.25 -14.95 -3.94
C LEU A 231 6.35 -15.37 -5.10
N LEU A 232 6.86 -15.18 -6.31
CA LEU A 232 6.14 -15.49 -7.54
C LEU A 232 6.14 -17.00 -7.81
N GLY A 233 4.96 -17.57 -8.00
CA GLY A 233 4.79 -18.99 -8.23
C GLY A 233 3.39 -19.36 -8.68
N ARG A 234 3.10 -20.66 -8.75
CA ARG A 234 1.80 -21.19 -9.19
C ARG A 234 1.44 -22.50 -8.52
N PHE A 235 0.15 -22.74 -8.33
CA PHE A 235 -0.44 -24.03 -7.99
C PHE A 235 -0.76 -24.81 -9.27
N LYS A 236 0.10 -25.76 -9.65
CA LYS A 236 -0.06 -26.50 -10.91
C LYS A 236 -1.13 -27.60 -10.87
N LYS A 237 -1.58 -28.00 -9.69
CA LYS A 237 -2.59 -29.03 -9.49
C LYS A 237 -3.46 -28.63 -8.31
N ALA A 238 -4.77 -28.62 -8.51
CA ALA A 238 -5.72 -28.47 -7.42
C ALA A 238 -5.59 -29.63 -6.44
N HIS A 239 -5.49 -29.30 -5.15
CA HIS A 239 -5.46 -30.26 -4.05
C HIS A 239 -6.87 -30.51 -3.52
N LEU A 240 -7.05 -31.63 -2.83
CA LEU A 240 -8.28 -31.95 -2.13
C LEU A 240 -8.47 -30.98 -0.96
N ILE A 241 -9.58 -30.25 -0.95
CA ILE A 241 -10.00 -29.42 0.20
C ILE A 241 -10.93 -30.29 1.06
N THR A 242 -10.78 -30.26 2.38
CA THR A 242 -11.71 -31.00 3.24
C THR A 242 -13.10 -30.35 3.18
N PRO A 243 -14.21 -31.12 3.27
CA PRO A 243 -15.56 -30.53 3.14
C PRO A 243 -15.84 -29.39 4.13
N ASP A 244 -15.31 -29.49 5.36
CA ASP A 244 -15.43 -28.43 6.36
C ASP A 244 -14.65 -27.17 5.96
N ASN A 245 -13.43 -27.32 5.45
CA ASN A 245 -12.62 -26.20 4.97
C ASN A 245 -13.21 -25.58 3.71
N GLU A 246 -13.78 -26.35 2.80
CA GLU A 246 -14.44 -25.84 1.60
C GLU A 246 -15.63 -24.95 1.97
N ARG A 247 -16.49 -25.41 2.91
CA ARG A 247 -17.57 -24.58 3.45
C ARG A 247 -17.05 -23.29 4.07
N LYS A 248 -16.04 -23.37 4.96
CA LYS A 248 -15.45 -22.19 5.63
C LYS A 248 -14.80 -21.23 4.63
N TYR A 249 -14.12 -21.75 3.60
CA TYR A 249 -13.56 -20.97 2.52
C TYR A 249 -14.62 -20.13 1.82
N HIS A 250 -15.72 -20.76 1.38
CA HIS A 250 -16.79 -20.06 0.68
C HIS A 250 -17.46 -19.00 1.55
N THR A 251 -17.79 -19.34 2.80
CA THR A 251 -18.38 -18.37 3.74
C THR A 251 -17.48 -17.16 3.96
N LEU A 252 -16.20 -17.38 4.24
CA LEU A 252 -15.28 -16.29 4.55
C LEU A 252 -14.94 -15.45 3.31
N LYS A 253 -14.82 -16.09 2.14
CA LYS A 253 -14.63 -15.39 0.87
C LYS A 253 -15.79 -14.46 0.56
N THR A 254 -17.04 -14.87 0.80
CA THR A 254 -18.20 -14.00 0.62
C THR A 254 -18.15 -12.78 1.55
N TYR A 255 -17.73 -12.93 2.80
CA TYR A 255 -17.56 -11.79 3.71
C TYR A 255 -16.42 -10.86 3.27
N GLU A 256 -15.30 -11.42 2.80
CA GLU A 256 -14.18 -10.62 2.27
C GLU A 256 -14.60 -9.81 1.04
N GLU A 257 -15.36 -10.41 0.12
CA GLU A 257 -15.91 -9.72 -1.05
C GLU A 257 -16.89 -8.60 -0.64
N GLN A 258 -17.80 -8.87 0.31
CA GLN A 258 -18.72 -7.85 0.85
C GLN A 258 -17.97 -6.69 1.55
N CYS A 259 -16.92 -6.98 2.32
CA CYS A 259 -16.08 -5.96 2.93
C CYS A 259 -15.42 -5.07 1.86
N GLN A 260 -14.89 -5.66 0.79
CA GLN A 260 -14.28 -4.90 -0.31
C GLN A 260 -15.30 -3.99 -1.03
N GLU A 261 -16.52 -4.49 -1.26
CA GLU A 261 -17.61 -3.71 -1.85
C GLU A 261 -18.00 -2.53 -0.96
N LEU A 262 -18.19 -2.77 0.34
CA LEU A 262 -18.54 -1.73 1.32
C LEU A 262 -17.44 -0.69 1.47
N GLU A 263 -16.16 -1.10 1.51
CA GLU A 263 -15.03 -0.16 1.54
C GLU A 263 -14.98 0.73 0.30
N ALA A 264 -15.28 0.16 -0.88
CA ALA A 264 -15.34 0.92 -2.12
C ALA A 264 -16.51 1.92 -2.12
N GLU A 265 -17.66 1.53 -1.56
CA GLU A 265 -18.82 2.40 -1.40
C GLU A 265 -18.56 3.55 -0.42
N ILE A 266 -17.96 3.26 0.74
CA ILE A 266 -17.56 4.28 1.73
C ILE A 266 -16.65 5.32 1.08
N LYS A 267 -15.61 4.90 0.35
CA LYS A 267 -14.69 5.82 -0.36
C LYS A 267 -15.43 6.72 -1.36
N ARG A 268 -16.42 6.17 -2.08
CA ARG A 268 -17.24 6.96 -3.02
C ARG A 268 -18.13 7.97 -2.29
N LEU A 269 -18.74 7.56 -1.19
CA LEU A 269 -19.59 8.43 -0.36
C LEU A 269 -18.79 9.56 0.29
N GLU A 270 -17.59 9.25 0.83
CA GLU A 270 -16.67 10.24 1.39
C GLU A 270 -16.27 11.28 0.34
N ALA A 271 -15.90 10.84 -0.86
CA ALA A 271 -15.58 11.76 -1.96
C ALA A 271 -16.78 12.65 -2.35
N CYS A 272 -17.98 12.07 -2.41
CA CYS A 272 -19.21 12.83 -2.71
C CYS A 272 -19.52 13.85 -1.61
N PHE A 273 -19.36 13.48 -0.35
CA PHE A 273 -19.55 14.36 0.80
C PHE A 273 -18.58 15.54 0.75
N SER A 274 -17.28 15.29 0.56
CA SER A 274 -16.28 16.36 0.43
C SER A 274 -16.61 17.33 -0.71
N GLN A 275 -17.09 16.82 -1.85
CA GLN A 275 -17.50 17.66 -2.97
C GLN A 275 -18.70 18.55 -2.62
N LYS A 276 -19.72 17.99 -1.95
CA LYS A 276 -20.92 18.73 -1.52
C LYS A 276 -20.59 19.78 -0.46
N ASP A 277 -19.73 19.46 0.50
CA ASP A 277 -19.29 20.39 1.53
C ASP A 277 -18.57 21.61 0.94
N ALA A 278 -17.64 21.37 0.00
CA ALA A 278 -16.98 22.44 -0.75
C ALA A 278 -17.99 23.34 -1.48
N ARG A 279 -19.02 22.76 -2.11
CA ARG A 279 -20.08 23.52 -2.80
C ARG A 279 -20.92 24.36 -1.82
N VAL A 280 -21.23 23.83 -0.64
CA VAL A 280 -21.96 24.58 0.40
C VAL A 280 -21.13 25.78 0.86
N ASN A 281 -19.82 25.61 1.08
CA ASN A 281 -18.94 26.70 1.46
C ASN A 281 -18.86 27.79 0.38
N GLN A 282 -18.80 27.40 -0.89
CA GLN A 282 -18.85 28.34 -2.01
C GLN A 282 -20.18 29.13 -2.04
N LEU A 283 -21.31 28.44 -1.90
CA LEU A 283 -22.63 29.09 -1.88
C LEU A 283 -22.79 30.06 -0.70
N ARG A 284 -22.25 29.71 0.47
CA ARG A 284 -22.25 30.62 1.64
C ARG A 284 -21.51 31.92 1.34
N GLU A 285 -20.37 31.85 0.65
CA GLU A 285 -19.64 33.06 0.26
C GLU A 285 -20.40 33.85 -0.82
N GLU A 286 -21.01 33.18 -1.80
CA GLU A 286 -21.86 33.83 -2.82
C GLU A 286 -23.05 34.59 -2.18
N ILE A 287 -23.71 34.00 -1.18
CA ILE A 287 -24.80 34.63 -0.42
C ILE A 287 -24.28 35.87 0.31
N LYS A 288 -23.16 35.75 1.03
CA LYS A 288 -22.55 36.87 1.76
C LYS A 288 -22.23 38.05 0.83
N GLN A 289 -21.70 37.78 -0.36
CA GLN A 289 -21.43 38.82 -1.36
C GLN A 289 -22.73 39.44 -1.90
N ALA A 290 -23.78 38.64 -2.11
CA ALA A 290 -25.09 39.15 -2.52
C ALA A 290 -25.71 40.06 -1.45
N GLU A 291 -25.63 39.69 -0.17
CA GLU A 291 -26.12 40.50 0.96
C GLU A 291 -25.40 41.85 1.09
N ILE A 292 -24.07 41.88 0.85
CA ILE A 292 -23.29 43.13 0.84
C ILE A 292 -23.78 44.04 -0.31
N ARG A 293 -23.95 43.49 -1.51
CA ARG A 293 -24.46 44.25 -2.66
C ARG A 293 -25.86 44.78 -2.41
N LEU A 294 -26.74 43.95 -1.84
CA LEU A 294 -28.12 44.34 -1.53
C LEU A 294 -28.14 45.52 -0.54
N ARG A 295 -27.35 45.46 0.54
CA ARG A 295 -27.23 46.58 1.50
C ARG A 295 -26.83 47.88 0.83
N HIS A 296 -25.79 47.84 -0.02
CA HIS A 296 -25.35 49.03 -0.75
C HIS A 296 -26.43 49.59 -1.70
N TYR A 297 -27.24 48.72 -2.33
CA TYR A 297 -28.37 49.19 -3.14
C TYR A 297 -29.48 49.82 -2.30
N CYS A 298 -29.81 49.25 -1.14
CA CYS A 298 -30.78 49.84 -0.22
C CYS A 298 -30.32 51.23 0.26
N GLU A 299 -29.03 51.38 0.64
CA GLU A 299 -28.46 52.68 1.03
C GLU A 299 -28.56 53.72 -0.10
N LYS A 300 -28.26 53.31 -1.35
CA LYS A 300 -28.43 54.19 -2.52
C LYS A 300 -29.88 54.58 -2.74
N GLU A 301 -30.82 53.64 -2.59
CA GLU A 301 -32.24 53.91 -2.74
C GLU A 301 -32.73 54.93 -1.70
N GLU A 302 -32.32 54.79 -0.44
CA GLU A 302 -32.62 55.77 0.61
C GLU A 302 -32.05 57.15 0.29
N TYR A 303 -30.81 57.21 -0.21
CA TYR A 303 -30.21 58.46 -0.66
C TYR A 303 -31.02 59.12 -1.78
N TYR A 304 -31.43 58.36 -2.80
CA TYR A 304 -32.23 58.90 -3.90
C TYR A 304 -33.62 59.36 -3.44
N LYS A 305 -34.27 58.64 -2.53
CA LYS A 305 -35.54 59.08 -1.92
C LYS A 305 -35.39 60.41 -1.17
N LYS A 306 -34.27 60.64 -0.49
CA LYS A 306 -33.99 61.93 0.16
C LYS A 306 -33.79 63.03 -0.88
N LEU A 307 -32.99 62.76 -1.91
CA LEU A 307 -32.73 63.70 -3.00
C LEU A 307 -34.02 64.11 -3.72
N GLU A 308 -34.95 63.16 -3.93
CA GLU A 308 -36.24 63.42 -4.55
C GLU A 308 -37.10 64.38 -3.71
N LYS A 309 -37.13 64.20 -2.38
CA LYS A 309 -37.80 65.13 -1.47
C LYS A 309 -37.18 66.53 -1.50
N ASP A 310 -35.86 66.62 -1.45
CA ASP A 310 -35.15 67.90 -1.49
C ASP A 310 -35.41 68.64 -2.81
N ASN A 311 -35.44 67.91 -3.93
CA ASN A 311 -35.73 68.47 -5.25
C ASN A 311 -37.17 68.98 -5.36
N GLU A 312 -38.12 68.31 -4.72
CA GLU A 312 -39.51 68.77 -4.67
C GLU A 312 -39.67 70.04 -3.83
N LEU A 313 -38.98 70.13 -2.68
CA LEU A 313 -38.89 71.36 -1.88
C LEU A 313 -38.30 72.52 -2.69
N LEU A 314 -37.19 72.29 -3.39
CA LEU A 314 -36.55 73.32 -4.23
C LEU A 314 -37.46 73.80 -5.37
N LYS A 315 -38.27 72.92 -5.96
CA LYS A 315 -39.26 73.33 -6.97
C LYS A 315 -40.32 74.26 -6.37
N GLN A 316 -40.79 73.97 -5.16
CA GLN A 316 -41.77 74.80 -4.45
C GLN A 316 -41.18 76.17 -4.11
N GLU A 317 -39.98 76.22 -3.53
CA GLU A 317 -39.27 77.48 -3.25
C GLU A 317 -39.04 78.31 -4.52
N LYS A 318 -38.60 77.65 -5.60
CA LYS A 318 -38.40 78.33 -6.90
C LYS A 318 -39.70 78.90 -7.46
N ALA A 319 -40.83 78.22 -7.26
CA ALA A 319 -42.14 78.73 -7.65
C ALA A 319 -42.52 79.97 -6.82
N GLN A 320 -42.34 79.92 -5.50
CA GLN A 320 -42.60 81.06 -4.59
C GLN A 320 -41.75 82.27 -4.96
N LEU A 321 -40.44 82.10 -5.12
CA LEU A 321 -39.52 83.18 -5.51
C LEU A 321 -39.88 83.80 -6.86
N ARG A 322 -40.40 83.02 -7.81
CA ARG A 322 -40.89 83.55 -9.10
C ARG A 322 -42.10 84.46 -8.90
N THR A 323 -43.05 84.07 -8.05
CA THR A 323 -44.23 84.87 -7.71
C THR A 323 -43.82 86.16 -6.99
N GLU A 324 -42.94 86.08 -5.99
CA GLU A 324 -42.41 87.27 -5.30
C GLU A 324 -41.68 88.20 -6.26
N ARG A 325 -40.85 87.67 -7.16
CA ARG A 325 -40.15 88.48 -8.18
C ARG A 325 -41.13 89.18 -9.11
N GLN A 326 -42.21 88.52 -9.52
CA GLN A 326 -43.27 89.14 -10.33
C GLN A 326 -43.93 90.30 -9.59
N GLN A 327 -44.34 90.08 -8.33
CA GLN A 327 -44.93 91.12 -7.48
C GLN A 327 -44.00 92.32 -7.29
N LEU A 328 -42.72 92.09 -6.98
CA LEU A 328 -41.71 93.15 -6.86
C LEU A 328 -41.48 93.90 -8.19
N THR A 329 -41.56 93.19 -9.32
CA THR A 329 -41.44 93.81 -10.65
C THR A 329 -42.63 94.72 -10.95
N GLU A 330 -43.85 94.28 -10.62
CA GLU A 330 -45.07 95.08 -10.75
C GLU A 330 -45.05 96.30 -9.83
N GLN A 331 -44.68 96.12 -8.57
CA GLN A 331 -44.48 97.22 -7.63
C GLN A 331 -43.43 98.22 -8.12
N SER A 332 -42.30 97.74 -8.63
CA SER A 332 -41.26 98.62 -9.20
C SER A 332 -41.77 99.38 -10.43
N ARG A 333 -42.61 98.76 -11.27
CA ARG A 333 -43.25 99.43 -12.41
C ARG A 333 -44.21 100.51 -11.94
N HIS A 334 -45.07 100.20 -10.98
CA HIS A 334 -46.00 101.16 -10.38
C HIS A 334 -45.27 102.36 -9.78
N LEU A 335 -44.23 102.13 -8.97
CA LEU A 335 -43.41 103.19 -8.38
C LEU A 335 -42.71 104.04 -9.46
N ARG A 336 -42.30 103.45 -10.59
CA ARG A 336 -41.75 104.21 -11.73
C ARG A 336 -42.82 105.06 -12.41
N GLU A 337 -44.02 104.52 -12.63
CA GLU A 337 -45.16 105.25 -13.18
C GLU A 337 -45.55 106.42 -12.25
N GLU A 338 -45.62 106.20 -10.94
CA GLU A 338 -45.84 107.26 -9.94
C GLU A 338 -44.72 108.30 -9.92
N ARG A 339 -43.45 107.86 -9.98
CA ARG A 339 -42.31 108.77 -10.09
C ARG A 339 -42.41 109.61 -11.35
N ASP A 340 -42.69 109.02 -12.50
CA ASP A 340 -42.79 109.72 -13.78
C ASP A 340 -43.97 110.68 -13.80
N ALA A 341 -45.11 110.29 -13.23
CA ALA A 341 -46.27 111.17 -13.04
C ALA A 341 -45.93 112.36 -12.12
N ALA A 342 -45.27 112.13 -10.99
CA ALA A 342 -44.79 113.20 -10.11
C ALA A 342 -43.74 114.08 -10.79
N GLN A 343 -42.92 113.51 -11.67
CA GLN A 343 -41.90 114.24 -12.44
C GLN A 343 -42.54 115.10 -13.55
N GLU A 344 -43.61 114.62 -14.19
CA GLU A 344 -44.44 115.42 -15.11
C GLU A 344 -45.25 116.48 -14.37
N GLU A 345 -45.80 116.18 -13.20
CA GLU A 345 -46.49 117.15 -12.37
C GLU A 345 -45.53 118.26 -11.91
N THR A 346 -44.34 117.92 -11.43
CA THR A 346 -43.30 118.91 -11.09
C THR A 346 -42.78 119.68 -12.31
N LYS A 347 -42.64 119.06 -13.49
CA LYS A 347 -42.35 119.77 -14.75
C LYS A 347 -43.47 120.72 -15.13
N SER A 348 -44.74 120.29 -15.06
CA SER A 348 -45.92 121.11 -15.37
C SER A 348 -46.03 122.29 -14.40
N LEU A 349 -45.78 122.06 -13.10
CA LEU A 349 -45.70 123.10 -12.10
C LEU A 349 -44.53 124.06 -12.42
N ARG A 350 -43.36 123.55 -12.82
CA ARG A 350 -42.19 124.34 -13.25
C ARG A 350 -42.45 125.15 -14.53
N SER A 351 -43.25 124.66 -15.47
CA SER A 351 -43.58 125.32 -16.74
C SER A 351 -44.81 126.26 -16.67
N ARG A 352 -45.53 126.29 -15.55
CA ARG A 352 -46.60 127.29 -15.32
C ARG A 352 -46.01 128.69 -15.16
N SER A 353 -46.60 129.66 -15.87
CA SER A 353 -46.27 131.08 -15.73
C SER A 353 -46.78 131.64 -14.38
N PHE A 354 -46.15 132.71 -13.89
CA PHE A 354 -46.36 133.31 -12.55
C PHE A 354 -47.84 133.45 -12.14
N TRP A 355 -48.72 133.80 -13.09
CA TRP A 355 -50.14 134.02 -12.83
C TRP A 355 -50.97 132.74 -12.62
N GLN A 356 -50.54 131.58 -13.14
CA GLN A 356 -51.22 130.29 -12.95
C GLN A 356 -50.85 129.58 -11.63
N ARG A 357 -49.82 130.05 -10.91
CA ARG A 357 -49.47 129.54 -9.57
C ARG A 357 -50.17 130.28 -8.42
N LEU A 358 -50.78 131.44 -8.69
CA LEU A 358 -51.47 132.27 -7.70
C LEU A 358 -52.98 132.00 -7.60
N PHE A 359 -53.57 131.33 -8.59
CA PHE A 359 -55.00 130.99 -8.61
C PHE A 359 -55.17 129.53 -9.02
N ASN A 360 -55.40 128.64 -8.04
CA ASN A 360 -55.64 127.22 -8.26
C ASN A 360 -56.93 126.99 -9.07
N LYS A 361 -56.77 126.74 -10.38
CA LYS A 361 -57.63 125.85 -11.15
C LYS A 361 -56.76 124.81 -11.84
#